data_AF-A0A954UVA9-F1
#
_entry.id   AF-A0A954UVA9-F1
#
_cell.length_a   1.000
_cell.length_b   1.000
_cell.length_c   1.000
_cell.angle_alpha   90.00
_cell.angle_beta   90.00
_cell.angle_gamma   90.00
#
_symmetry.space_group_name_H-M   'P 1'
#
loop_
_entity.id
_entity.type
_entity.pdbx_description
1 polymer ?
#
loop_
_entity_poly.entity_id
_entity_poly.type
_entity_poly.pdbx_seq_one_letter_code
_entity_poly.pdbx_strand_id
1 'polypeptide(L)'
;MATTNVLGQLEQLVGTAGHEQAAWLAVLEAKSADELAVGLDFAIEKRLIDGYFAPHLRGEPVAEVADRYWVHPQTGLEMVWIPAGNYPVGFKPTLVTEPSEPPPYTISLPGFFLSRHPVTDLQYHAFLRERSYQPDARKSLGEPFLNHWSGGEPRSTDDNFPVVWVSYYDAAAYCDAYRLCLPNEWEWEAAARGSDARPYP
;
A
#
# COMPACT_ATOMS: atom_id res chain seq x y z
N MET A 1 -3.05 -10.72 34.89
CA MET A 1 -3.13 -11.09 33.47
C MET A 1 -2.00 -10.35 32.78
N ALA A 2 -0.99 -11.06 32.28
CA ALA A 2 0.11 -10.41 31.57
C ALA A 2 -0.46 -9.80 30.29
N THR A 3 -0.32 -8.49 30.12
CA THR A 3 -0.53 -7.85 28.82
C THR A 3 0.50 -8.42 27.87
N THR A 4 0.10 -9.41 27.07
CA THR A 4 0.92 -9.93 25.98
C THR A 4 1.18 -8.79 25.00
N ASN A 5 2.45 -8.52 24.71
CA ASN A 5 2.85 -7.57 23.66
C ASN A 5 2.51 -8.14 22.27
N VAL A 6 2.51 -7.30 21.24
CA VAL A 6 2.13 -7.68 19.86
C VAL A 6 2.86 -8.96 19.40
N LEU A 7 4.17 -9.05 19.67
CA LEU A 7 4.97 -10.20 19.29
C LEU A 7 4.49 -11.51 19.94
N GLY A 8 4.21 -11.50 21.24
CA GLY A 8 3.72 -12.69 21.94
C GLY A 8 2.34 -13.15 21.47
N GLN A 9 1.49 -12.23 21.00
CA GLN A 9 0.22 -12.58 20.37
C GLN A 9 0.44 -13.23 18.99
N LEU A 10 1.35 -12.68 18.18
CA LEU A 10 1.67 -13.21 16.85
C LEU A 10 2.35 -14.58 16.92
N GLU A 11 3.25 -14.81 17.87
CA GLU A 11 3.91 -16.11 18.08
C GLU A 11 2.89 -17.24 18.30
N GLN A 12 1.77 -16.96 18.98
CA GLN A 12 0.71 -17.94 19.23
C GLN A 12 -0.09 -18.31 17.97
N LEU A 13 -0.03 -17.48 16.93
CA LEU A 13 -0.76 -17.70 15.68
C LEU A 13 0.02 -18.53 14.66
N VAL A 14 1.33 -18.71 14.85
CA VAL A 14 2.21 -19.45 13.95
C VAL A 14 1.73 -20.89 13.79
N GLY A 15 1.45 -21.29 12.54
CA GLY A 15 0.99 -22.63 12.19
C GLY A 15 -0.50 -22.91 12.45
N THR A 16 -1.28 -21.92 12.92
CA THR A 16 -2.74 -22.05 13.07
C THR A 16 -3.45 -21.79 11.74
N ALA A 17 -4.64 -22.34 11.52
CA ALA A 17 -5.42 -22.05 10.32
C ALA A 17 -6.27 -20.78 10.51
N GLY A 18 -6.39 -19.95 9.47
CA GLY A 18 -7.23 -18.72 9.54
C GLY A 18 -6.67 -17.64 10.46
N HIS A 19 -5.35 -17.61 10.69
CA HIS A 19 -4.68 -16.66 11.59
C HIS A 19 -4.76 -15.20 11.15
N GLU A 20 -5.02 -14.93 9.87
CA GLU A 20 -4.79 -13.62 9.26
C GLU A 20 -5.54 -12.48 9.93
N GLN A 21 -6.82 -12.67 10.26
CA GLN A 21 -7.60 -11.66 10.99
C GLN A 21 -7.02 -11.40 12.38
N ALA A 22 -6.67 -12.45 13.11
CA ALA A 22 -6.12 -12.33 14.46
C ALA A 22 -4.74 -11.67 14.44
N ALA A 23 -3.93 -11.95 13.42
CA ALA A 23 -2.61 -11.36 13.26
C ALA A 23 -2.71 -9.86 12.95
N TRP A 24 -3.63 -9.46 12.09
CA TRP A 24 -3.91 -8.04 11.84
C TRP A 24 -4.42 -7.31 13.09
N LEU A 25 -5.34 -7.92 13.85
CA LEU A 25 -5.81 -7.33 15.11
C LEU A 25 -4.66 -7.15 16.11
N ALA A 26 -3.82 -8.18 16.26
CA ALA A 26 -2.64 -8.11 17.13
C ALA A 26 -1.67 -6.99 16.72
N VAL A 27 -1.37 -6.86 15.42
CA VAL A 27 -0.53 -5.77 14.90
C VAL A 27 -1.14 -4.39 15.17
N LEU A 28 -2.46 -4.24 15.03
CA LEU A 28 -3.14 -2.96 15.23
C LEU A 28 -3.21 -2.53 16.69
N GLU A 29 -3.07 -3.47 17.64
CA GLU A 29 -2.93 -3.19 19.08
C GLU A 29 -1.58 -2.55 19.47
N ALA A 30 -0.62 -2.45 18.52
CA ALA A 30 0.67 -1.81 18.76
C ALA A 30 0.54 -0.40 19.34
N LYS A 31 1.30 -0.12 20.40
CA LYS A 31 1.26 1.16 21.14
C LYS A 31 2.29 2.17 20.68
N SER A 32 3.17 1.79 19.75
CA SER A 32 4.21 2.63 19.17
C SER A 32 4.52 2.22 17.73
N ALA A 33 5.17 3.11 16.97
CA ALA A 33 5.64 2.81 15.62
C ALA A 33 6.66 1.65 15.60
N ASP A 34 7.55 1.59 16.60
CA ASP A 34 8.54 0.51 16.73
C ASP A 34 7.87 -0.84 16.98
N GLU A 35 6.87 -0.89 17.88
CA GLU A 35 6.11 -2.12 18.15
C GLU A 35 5.29 -2.56 16.93
N LEU A 36 4.72 -1.61 16.20
CA LEU A 36 4.01 -1.86 14.94
C LEU A 36 4.96 -2.46 13.90
N ALA A 37 6.14 -1.85 13.72
CA ALA A 37 7.13 -2.29 12.75
C ALA A 37 7.61 -3.72 13.06
N VAL A 38 7.98 -3.98 14.32
CA VAL A 38 8.39 -5.33 14.76
C VAL A 38 7.26 -6.34 14.57
N GLY A 39 6.01 -5.96 14.88
CA GLY A 39 4.85 -6.82 14.69
C GLY A 39 4.58 -7.14 13.22
N LEU A 40 4.60 -6.13 12.34
CA LEU A 40 4.41 -6.28 10.90
C LEU A 40 5.52 -7.14 10.28
N ASP A 41 6.78 -6.84 10.61
CA ASP A 41 7.93 -7.60 10.11
C ASP A 41 7.83 -9.08 10.49
N PHE A 42 7.53 -9.38 11.76
CA PHE A 42 7.33 -10.74 12.23
C PHE A 42 6.15 -11.42 11.52
N ALA A 43 5.00 -10.74 11.46
CA ALA A 43 3.79 -11.29 10.87
C ALA A 43 3.98 -11.61 9.38
N ILE A 44 4.69 -10.77 8.63
CA ILE A 44 5.01 -10.98 7.21
C ILE A 44 6.03 -12.11 7.06
N GLU A 45 7.10 -12.12 7.86
CA GLU A 45 8.13 -13.17 7.82
C GLU A 45 7.53 -14.55 8.10
N LYS A 46 6.63 -14.64 9.09
CA LYS A 46 5.94 -15.88 9.46
C LYS A 46 4.71 -16.17 8.58
N ARG A 47 4.42 -15.33 7.58
CA ARG A 47 3.26 -15.46 6.68
C ARG A 47 1.93 -15.51 7.42
N LEU A 48 1.86 -14.82 8.57
CA LEU A 48 0.63 -14.65 9.36
C LEU A 48 -0.32 -13.64 8.72
N ILE A 49 0.24 -12.61 8.08
CA ILE A 49 -0.47 -11.68 7.22
C ILE A 49 0.20 -11.68 5.86
N ASP A 50 -0.58 -11.46 4.81
CA ASP A 50 -0.02 -10.96 3.57
C ASP A 50 0.16 -9.43 3.72
N GLY A 51 1.17 -8.84 3.06
CA GLY A 51 1.36 -7.37 3.06
C GLY A 51 0.22 -6.61 2.35
N TYR A 52 -0.77 -7.36 1.87
CA TYR A 52 -2.05 -6.89 1.41
C TYR A 52 -2.84 -6.29 2.57
N PHE A 53 -3.61 -5.27 2.23
CA PHE A 53 -5.03 -5.14 2.57
C PHE A 53 -5.52 -6.03 3.73
N ALA A 54 -6.13 -5.42 4.75
CA ALA A 54 -6.92 -6.14 5.75
C ALA A 54 -8.43 -6.04 5.38
N PRO A 55 -8.90 -6.65 4.26
CA PRO A 55 -10.28 -6.50 3.76
C PRO A 55 -11.33 -6.89 4.80
N HIS A 56 -10.98 -7.83 5.68
CA HIS A 56 -11.84 -8.40 6.72
C HIS A 56 -11.83 -7.62 8.02
N LEU A 57 -11.01 -6.58 8.20
CA LEU A 57 -11.17 -5.61 9.27
C LEU A 57 -12.28 -4.61 8.94
N ARG A 58 -13.49 -5.14 8.74
CA ARG A 58 -14.72 -4.35 8.83
C ARG A 58 -15.02 -4.11 10.31
N GLY A 59 -14.50 -3.01 10.83
CA GLY A 59 -14.73 -2.58 12.21
C GLY A 59 -13.89 -1.36 12.51
N GLU A 60 -14.47 -0.42 13.24
CA GLU A 60 -13.82 0.82 13.70
C GLU A 60 -12.46 0.51 14.34
N PRO A 61 -11.33 0.98 13.78
CA PRO A 61 -10.10 1.12 14.53
C PRO A 61 -10.37 2.11 15.65
N VAL A 62 -9.95 1.75 16.87
CA VAL A 62 -10.04 2.64 18.03
C VAL A 62 -9.35 3.96 17.65
N ALA A 63 -10.10 5.05 17.76
CA ALA A 63 -9.69 6.41 17.42
C ALA A 63 -8.31 6.79 18.01
N GLU A 64 -7.61 7.67 17.29
CA GLU A 64 -6.26 8.21 17.55
C GLU A 64 -5.08 7.33 17.12
N VAL A 65 -4.83 7.31 15.81
CA VAL A 65 -3.58 6.77 15.24
C VAL A 65 -3.07 7.69 14.13
N ALA A 66 -2.99 8.99 14.41
CA ALA A 66 -2.19 9.88 13.60
C ALA A 66 -0.71 9.49 13.80
N ASP A 67 0.05 9.38 12.71
CA ASP A 67 1.51 9.12 12.65
C ASP A 67 2.00 7.65 12.59
N ARG A 68 1.16 6.65 12.26
CA ARG A 68 1.66 5.30 11.93
C ARG A 68 2.24 5.25 10.52
N TYR A 69 3.57 5.25 10.45
CA TYR A 69 4.33 4.85 9.27
C TYR A 69 5.12 3.57 9.57
N TRP A 70 5.31 2.72 8.56
CA TRP A 70 6.17 1.54 8.61
C TRP A 70 6.96 1.43 7.31
N VAL A 71 8.19 0.93 7.38
CA VAL A 71 9.03 0.72 6.20
C VAL A 71 8.94 -0.74 5.81
N HIS A 72 8.38 -1.01 4.62
CA HIS A 72 8.25 -2.39 4.13
C HIS A 72 9.65 -3.03 3.99
N PRO A 73 9.97 -4.11 4.72
CA PRO A 73 11.34 -4.57 4.94
C PRO A 73 12.03 -5.08 3.67
N GLN A 74 11.26 -5.53 2.68
CA GLN A 74 11.80 -6.05 1.42
C GLN A 74 11.99 -4.96 0.36
N THR A 75 11.18 -3.90 0.40
CA THR A 75 11.14 -2.87 -0.67
C THR A 75 11.60 -1.50 -0.19
N GLY A 76 11.72 -1.29 1.11
CA GLY A 76 12.00 0.03 1.70
C GLY A 76 10.89 1.05 1.49
N LEU A 77 9.68 0.64 1.08
CA LEU A 77 8.56 1.57 0.91
C LEU A 77 8.11 2.12 2.27
N GLU A 78 8.07 3.44 2.40
CA GLU A 78 7.41 4.11 3.52
C GLU A 78 5.89 3.97 3.33
N MET A 79 5.27 3.11 4.14
CA MET A 79 3.83 2.84 4.16
C MET A 79 3.17 3.69 5.24
N VAL A 80 2.13 4.44 4.86
CA VAL A 80 1.37 5.33 5.75
C VAL A 80 0.00 4.74 6.00
N TRP A 81 -0.42 4.71 7.26
CA TRP A 81 -1.76 4.28 7.63
C TRP A 81 -2.80 5.33 7.22
N ILE A 82 -3.77 4.90 6.41
CA ILE A 82 -5.00 5.62 6.08
C ILE A 82 -6.11 5.04 6.97
N PRO A 83 -6.72 5.84 7.85
CA PRO A 83 -7.69 5.34 8.82
C PRO A 83 -8.96 4.84 8.12
N ALA A 84 -9.65 3.88 8.75
CA ALA A 84 -11.00 3.54 8.34
C ALA A 84 -11.90 4.77 8.47
N GLY A 85 -12.88 4.91 7.59
CA GLY A 85 -13.75 6.06 7.67
C GLY A 85 -14.66 6.22 6.48
N ASN A 86 -15.38 7.33 6.51
CA ASN A 86 -16.27 7.76 5.44
C ASN A 86 -15.58 8.86 4.64
N TYR A 87 -15.28 8.57 3.38
CA TYR A 87 -14.55 9.47 2.49
C TYR A 87 -15.48 10.01 1.42
N PRO A 88 -15.47 11.33 1.14
CA PRO A 88 -16.10 11.86 -0.05
C PRO A 88 -15.35 11.32 -1.28
N VAL A 89 -16.09 10.93 -2.32
CA VAL A 89 -15.57 10.51 -3.64
C VAL A 89 -16.29 11.26 -4.74
N GLY A 90 -15.54 11.60 -5.80
CA GLY A 90 -15.99 12.42 -6.90
C GLY A 90 -15.88 13.91 -6.60
N PHE A 91 -15.93 14.71 -7.65
CA PHE A 91 -15.88 16.16 -7.56
C PHE A 91 -16.99 16.74 -8.44
N LYS A 92 -17.60 17.85 -8.02
CA LYS A 92 -18.44 18.66 -8.92
C LYS A 92 -17.69 19.96 -9.17
N PRO A 93 -17.05 20.12 -10.34
CA PRO A 93 -16.54 21.42 -10.73
C PRO A 93 -17.74 22.36 -10.88
N THR A 94 -17.71 23.49 -10.16
CA THR A 94 -18.71 24.55 -10.35
C THR A 94 -18.58 25.27 -11.71
N LEU A 95 -17.64 24.89 -12.57
CA LEU A 95 -17.30 25.68 -13.77
C LEU A 95 -17.45 25.00 -15.13
N VAL A 96 -17.54 23.68 -15.26
CA VAL A 96 -17.98 23.04 -16.51
C VAL A 96 -18.57 21.69 -16.14
N THR A 97 -19.85 21.47 -16.44
CA THR A 97 -20.48 20.15 -16.29
C THR A 97 -20.00 19.25 -17.42
N GLU A 98 -18.94 18.47 -17.19
CA GLU A 98 -18.75 17.24 -17.95
C GLU A 98 -19.95 16.33 -17.63
N PRO A 99 -20.79 15.96 -18.62
CA PRO A 99 -22.09 15.33 -18.36
C PRO A 99 -22.03 13.93 -17.74
N SER A 100 -20.84 13.35 -17.55
CA SER A 100 -20.68 11.93 -17.22
C SER A 100 -20.23 11.62 -15.79
N GLU A 101 -19.84 12.61 -14.98
CA GLU A 101 -19.42 12.30 -13.60
C GLU A 101 -20.65 12.11 -12.69
N PRO A 102 -20.75 10.97 -11.98
CA PRO A 102 -21.80 10.79 -10.99
C PRO A 102 -21.70 11.85 -9.90
N PRO A 103 -22.81 12.23 -9.24
CA PRO A 103 -22.76 13.19 -8.16
C PRO A 103 -21.83 12.70 -7.04
N PRO A 104 -21.09 13.62 -6.36
CA PRO A 104 -20.24 13.25 -5.25
C PRO A 104 -21.03 12.43 -4.22
N TYR A 105 -20.43 11.34 -3.78
CA TYR A 105 -21.02 10.43 -2.81
C TYR A 105 -19.98 10.04 -1.77
N THR A 106 -20.44 9.45 -0.68
CA THR A 106 -19.57 9.03 0.41
C THR A 106 -19.43 7.52 0.36
N ILE A 107 -18.19 7.05 0.46
CA ILE A 107 -17.87 5.63 0.58
C ILE A 107 -17.36 5.34 1.99
N SER A 108 -17.62 4.13 2.46
CA SER A 108 -17.00 3.61 3.69
C SER A 108 -15.84 2.71 3.31
N LEU A 109 -14.63 3.07 3.75
CA LEU A 109 -13.42 2.28 3.54
C LEU A 109 -12.93 1.71 4.88
N PRO A 110 -12.43 0.46 4.91
CA PRO A 110 -11.62 -0.01 6.02
C PRO A 110 -10.30 0.77 6.09
N GLY A 111 -9.57 0.66 7.19
CA GLY A 111 -8.23 1.24 7.27
C GLY A 111 -7.24 0.42 6.46
N PHE A 112 -6.29 1.08 5.81
CA PHE A 112 -5.30 0.45 4.94
C PHE A 112 -3.97 1.20 4.97
N PHE A 113 -2.89 0.56 4.52
CA PHE A 113 -1.62 1.23 4.30
C PHE A 113 -1.48 1.60 2.83
N LEU A 114 -0.96 2.80 2.54
CA LEU A 114 -0.57 3.21 1.20
C LEU A 114 0.87 3.75 1.22
N SER A 115 1.65 3.49 0.16
CA SER A 115 2.99 4.03 0.07
C SER A 115 2.95 5.57 0.00
N ARG A 116 3.75 6.23 0.82
CA ARG A 116 3.85 7.70 0.89
C ARG A 116 4.29 8.32 -0.43
N HIS A 117 5.18 7.61 -1.13
CA HIS A 117 5.73 8.02 -2.41
C HIS A 117 5.45 6.94 -3.46
N PRO A 118 5.44 7.31 -4.75
CA PRO A 118 5.51 6.33 -5.83
C PRO A 118 6.73 5.42 -5.68
N VAL A 119 6.65 4.21 -6.22
CA VAL A 119 7.80 3.31 -6.31
C VAL A 119 8.91 4.01 -7.10
N THR A 120 10.12 4.00 -6.55
CA THR A 120 11.29 4.66 -7.15
C THR A 120 11.99 3.78 -8.18
N ASP A 121 12.80 4.39 -9.05
CA ASP A 121 13.67 3.67 -9.98
C ASP A 121 14.58 2.66 -9.26
N LEU A 122 15.15 3.02 -8.10
CA LEU A 122 15.99 2.13 -7.31
C LEU A 122 15.24 0.92 -6.74
N GLN A 123 14.04 1.14 -6.22
CA GLN A 123 13.19 0.06 -5.71
C GLN A 123 12.77 -0.88 -6.84
N TYR A 124 12.40 -0.34 -7.99
CA TYR A 124 12.03 -1.14 -9.16
C TYR A 124 13.24 -1.88 -9.75
N HIS A 125 14.43 -1.29 -9.72
CA HIS A 125 15.66 -1.96 -10.15
C HIS A 125 16.01 -3.16 -9.28
N ALA A 126 15.86 -3.04 -7.95
CA ALA A 126 16.02 -4.17 -7.04
C ALA A 126 15.07 -5.32 -7.38
N PHE A 127 13.80 -5.00 -7.68
CA PHE A 127 12.81 -5.95 -8.15
C PHE A 127 13.24 -6.71 -9.41
N LEU A 128 13.68 -6.00 -10.45
CA LEU A 128 14.11 -6.65 -11.70
C LEU A 128 15.26 -7.64 -11.46
N ARG A 129 16.22 -7.26 -10.61
CA ARG A 129 17.38 -8.10 -10.27
C ARG A 129 17.00 -9.31 -9.42
N GLU A 130 16.14 -9.12 -8.42
CA GLU A 130 15.72 -10.19 -7.50
C GLU A 130 14.80 -11.20 -8.20
N ARG A 131 13.85 -10.71 -8.99
CA ARG A 131 12.78 -11.54 -9.58
C ARG A 131 13.06 -12.01 -11.00
N SER A 132 14.11 -11.48 -11.64
CA SER A 132 14.39 -11.73 -13.06
C SER A 132 13.16 -11.46 -13.94
N TYR A 133 12.42 -10.41 -13.59
CA TYR A 133 11.16 -10.06 -14.25
C TYR A 133 11.40 -9.62 -15.69
N GLN A 134 10.53 -10.05 -16.61
CA GLN A 134 10.52 -9.61 -18.00
C GLN A 134 9.12 -9.10 -18.36
N PRO A 135 8.98 -7.87 -18.86
CA PRO A 135 7.68 -7.32 -19.25
C PRO A 135 7.12 -8.10 -20.44
N ASP A 136 5.81 -8.32 -20.46
CA ASP A 136 5.13 -8.84 -21.64
C ASP A 136 4.82 -7.67 -22.59
N ALA A 137 5.59 -7.54 -23.68
CA ALA A 137 5.41 -6.47 -24.66
C ALA A 137 4.01 -6.42 -25.28
N ARG A 138 3.22 -7.51 -25.24
CA ARG A 138 1.82 -7.48 -25.69
C ARG A 138 0.91 -6.73 -24.72
N LYS A 139 1.29 -6.68 -23.44
CA LYS A 139 0.53 -6.05 -22.36
C LYS A 139 0.82 -4.55 -22.21
N SER A 140 1.94 -4.07 -22.75
CA SER A 140 2.27 -2.64 -22.78
C SER A 140 1.62 -1.90 -23.97
N LEU A 141 0.81 -2.58 -24.79
CA LEU A 141 0.14 -2.00 -25.98
C LEU A 141 1.11 -1.29 -26.97
N GLY A 142 2.37 -1.74 -27.01
CA GLY A 142 3.40 -1.15 -27.86
C GLY A 142 4.16 0.01 -27.21
N GLU A 143 3.83 0.40 -25.99
CA GLU A 143 4.62 1.36 -25.22
C GLU A 143 5.97 0.74 -24.80
N PRO A 144 7.06 1.51 -24.88
CA PRO A 144 8.38 1.03 -24.50
C PRO A 144 8.49 0.92 -22.97
N PHE A 145 9.04 -0.21 -22.50
CA PHE A 145 9.28 -0.47 -21.08
C PHE A 145 10.57 0.21 -20.62
N LEU A 146 10.51 0.95 -19.50
CA LEU A 146 11.65 1.64 -18.87
C LEU A 146 12.47 2.47 -19.87
N ASN A 147 11.80 3.17 -20.78
CA ASN A 147 12.45 3.89 -21.88
C ASN A 147 13.37 5.03 -21.42
N HIS A 148 13.24 5.48 -20.16
CA HIS A 148 14.13 6.47 -19.57
C HIS A 148 15.45 5.88 -19.07
N TRP A 149 15.55 4.57 -18.89
CA TRP A 149 16.76 3.87 -18.43
C TRP A 149 17.77 3.69 -19.57
N SER A 150 19.04 3.50 -19.21
CA SER A 150 20.14 3.32 -20.18
C SER A 150 20.85 2.00 -19.92
N GLY A 151 20.84 1.11 -20.91
CA GLY A 151 21.49 -0.21 -20.77
C GLY A 151 20.82 -1.14 -19.74
N GLY A 152 19.54 -0.90 -19.41
CA GLY A 152 18.82 -1.66 -18.38
C GLY A 152 19.07 -1.19 -16.95
N GLU A 153 19.73 -0.04 -16.78
CA GLU A 153 20.04 0.56 -15.48
C GLU A 153 19.36 1.93 -15.35
N PRO A 154 18.93 2.32 -14.12
CA PRO A 154 18.55 3.69 -13.80
C PRO A 154 19.64 4.70 -14.18
N ARG A 155 19.28 5.97 -14.37
CA ARG A 155 20.25 7.01 -14.79
C ARG A 155 21.25 7.34 -13.69
N SER A 156 20.87 7.18 -12.43
CA SER A 156 21.71 7.33 -11.25
C SER A 156 21.41 6.26 -10.20
N THR A 157 22.43 5.91 -9.43
CA THR A 157 22.29 5.03 -8.26
C THR A 157 21.67 5.74 -7.05
N ASP A 158 21.44 7.05 -7.14
CA ASP A 158 20.76 7.86 -6.13
C ASP A 158 19.35 8.31 -6.61
N ASP A 159 18.84 7.72 -7.71
CA ASP A 159 17.54 8.11 -8.29
C ASP A 159 16.37 7.64 -7.43
N ASN A 160 15.94 8.52 -6.52
CA ASN A 160 14.66 8.42 -5.80
C ASN A 160 13.48 8.96 -6.62
N PHE A 161 13.64 9.07 -7.95
CA PHE A 161 12.56 9.47 -8.84
C PHE A 161 11.56 8.33 -9.03
N PRO A 162 10.27 8.62 -9.22
CA PRO A 162 9.27 7.61 -9.56
C PRO A 162 9.68 6.82 -10.80
N VAL A 163 9.56 5.49 -10.72
CA VAL A 163 9.66 4.66 -11.92
C VAL A 163 8.53 5.01 -12.87
N VAL A 164 8.88 5.22 -14.14
CA VAL A 164 7.95 5.55 -15.23
C VAL A 164 8.17 4.58 -16.38
N TRP A 165 7.32 4.64 -17.42
CA TRP A 165 7.33 3.67 -18.53
C TRP A 165 7.11 2.22 -18.06
N VAL A 166 6.21 2.05 -17.10
CA VAL A 166 5.71 0.76 -16.62
C VAL A 166 4.20 0.70 -16.89
N SER A 167 3.72 -0.44 -17.39
CA SER A 167 2.29 -0.67 -17.58
C SER A 167 1.61 -1.01 -16.26
N TYR A 168 0.27 -1.00 -16.26
CA TYR A 168 -0.53 -1.54 -15.16
C TYR A 168 -0.08 -2.95 -14.75
N TYR A 169 0.22 -3.82 -15.73
CA TYR A 169 0.63 -5.20 -15.47
C TYR A 169 2.03 -5.31 -14.87
N ASP A 170 2.92 -4.41 -15.23
CA ASP A 170 4.28 -4.33 -14.67
C ASP A 170 4.23 -3.85 -13.21
N ALA A 171 3.36 -2.88 -12.92
CA ALA A 171 3.12 -2.38 -11.56
C ALA A 171 2.44 -3.45 -10.69
N ALA A 172 1.43 -4.16 -11.22
CA ALA A 172 0.78 -5.27 -10.52
C ALA A 172 1.76 -6.41 -10.22
N ALA A 173 2.65 -6.76 -11.16
CA ALA A 173 3.67 -7.79 -10.95
C ALA A 173 4.69 -7.39 -9.86
N TYR A 174 5.08 -6.11 -9.78
CA TYR A 174 5.90 -5.60 -8.68
C TYR A 174 5.18 -5.78 -7.34
N CYS A 175 3.91 -5.37 -7.26
CA CYS A 175 3.11 -5.51 -6.05
C CYS A 175 3.01 -6.98 -5.62
N ASP A 176 2.65 -7.89 -6.52
CA ASP A 176 2.52 -9.32 -6.24
C ASP A 176 3.82 -9.94 -5.72
N ALA A 177 4.96 -9.54 -6.28
CA ALA A 177 6.28 -10.04 -5.90
C ALA A 177 6.69 -9.70 -4.45
N TYR A 178 6.06 -8.69 -3.86
CA TYR A 178 6.29 -8.23 -2.50
C TYR A 178 5.06 -8.36 -1.61
N ARG A 179 4.05 -9.12 -2.04
CA ARG A 179 2.78 -9.29 -1.32
C ARG A 179 2.09 -7.96 -1.03
N LEU A 180 2.20 -7.00 -1.95
CA LEU A 180 1.50 -5.72 -1.94
C LEU A 180 0.39 -5.73 -2.99
N CYS A 181 -0.45 -4.70 -3.00
CA CYS A 181 -1.41 -4.44 -4.07
C CYS A 181 -1.29 -3.03 -4.63
N LEU A 182 -1.84 -2.85 -5.82
CA LEU A 182 -2.24 -1.52 -6.27
C LEU A 182 -3.47 -1.07 -5.46
N PRO A 183 -3.55 0.22 -5.07
CA PRO A 183 -4.79 0.75 -4.51
C PRO A 183 -5.88 0.72 -5.59
N ASN A 184 -7.14 0.54 -5.17
CA ASN A 184 -8.25 0.91 -6.04
C ASN A 184 -8.38 2.44 -6.12
N GLU A 185 -9.21 2.92 -7.06
CA GLU A 185 -9.44 4.35 -7.29
C GLU A 185 -9.87 5.08 -6.01
N TRP A 186 -10.70 4.44 -5.20
CA TRP A 186 -11.29 5.01 -4.00
C TRP A 186 -10.30 5.16 -2.86
N GLU A 187 -9.46 4.16 -2.65
CA GLU A 187 -8.33 4.21 -1.70
C GLU A 187 -7.34 5.30 -2.10
N TRP A 188 -7.06 5.41 -3.40
CA TRP A 188 -6.17 6.43 -3.92
C TRP A 188 -6.72 7.84 -3.69
N GLU A 189 -8.01 8.07 -4.00
CA GLU A 189 -8.66 9.37 -3.78
C GLU A 189 -8.78 9.71 -2.28
N ALA A 190 -9.13 8.72 -1.43
CA ALA A 190 -9.20 8.90 0.01
C ALA A 190 -7.84 9.30 0.61
N ALA A 191 -6.76 8.63 0.20
CA ALA A 191 -5.42 8.93 0.68
C ALA A 191 -4.89 10.28 0.18
N ALA A 192 -5.19 10.64 -1.07
CA ALA A 192 -4.74 11.92 -1.64
C ALA A 192 -5.53 13.11 -1.05
N ARG A 193 -6.87 13.01 -1.01
CA ARG A 193 -7.73 14.13 -0.67
C ARG A 193 -7.97 14.27 0.83
N GLY A 194 -8.06 13.16 1.55
CA GLY A 194 -8.53 13.12 2.94
C GLY A 194 -10.05 13.24 3.05
N SER A 195 -10.53 13.54 4.26
CA SER A 195 -11.97 13.53 4.60
C SER A 195 -12.67 14.88 4.48
N ASP A 196 -11.97 15.96 4.12
CA ASP A 196 -12.47 17.35 4.15
C ASP A 196 -13.00 17.86 2.80
N ALA A 197 -13.07 16.99 1.78
CA ALA A 197 -13.63 17.27 0.46
C ALA A 197 -12.98 18.45 -0.30
N ARG A 198 -11.74 18.80 0.05
CA ARG A 198 -10.98 19.86 -0.62
C ARG A 198 -10.69 19.52 -2.09
N PRO A 199 -10.65 20.50 -3.00
CA PRO A 199 -10.41 20.24 -4.42
C PRO A 199 -9.00 19.73 -4.73
N TYR A 200 -8.02 20.01 -3.86
CA TYR A 200 -6.62 19.60 -4.03
C TYR A 200 -6.01 19.17 -2.69
N PRO A 201 -5.07 18.21 -2.68
CA PRO A 201 -4.31 17.79 -1.50
C PRO A 201 -3.49 18.89 -0.81
#